data_AF-A0A7V9WMQ8-F1
#
_entry.id   AF-A0A7V9WMQ8-F1
#
_cell.length_a   1.000
_cell.length_b   1.000
_cell.length_c   1.000
_cell.angle_alpha   90.00
_cell.angle_beta   90.00
_cell.angle_gamma   90.00
#
_symmetry.space_group_name_H-M   'P 1'
#
loop_
_entity.id
_entity.type
_entity.pdbx_description
1 polymer ?
#
loop_
_entity_poly.entity_id
_entity_poly.type
_entity_poly.pdbx_seq_one_letter_code
_entity_poly.pdbx_strand_id
1 'polypeptide(L)'
;MNDRGALALVLHSHMPYVEGFGTWPFGEEWLWEAVATVYLPLIELLGEAEAPVTLGLTPVLCDQLESLPGPAGERLLGFLRGTRRAVHDEDSAGLERTGYPELGAEVRRAGTDYARAAETLEREGRDLLGRFSGLAAEGPVELWTSAATHALLPLLASDAGLRLQLATGIASHERRFGGFGGGLWLPECAYAPGLERDLADHGVSVTCLDQTAVHGYGAPEHLEPVLAPGGVVVAPIDWAGVQLVWNGDTGFPAHHLYRDYHRRTVHDLRPWSNGGDPYRPAEAAALAREHARVFVGHCCERLDAYTAQRRRPGLLTFALDTELLGHWWYEGQAWLRAVFAEASAQGLRLATVSEAVEEVEPVERELEASSWGAHKDLSTWDSPRVAEMAFAARGAELRTVAAAAAGGDSDALARAARELLALQSSDWAFQETNELAADYPEGRVAAHLAAHDAALGALTDSSAVPVPALRSLAPDLTTASLLAP
;
A
#
# COMPACT_ATOMS: atom_id res chain seq x y z
N MET A 1 -21.99 23.91 -13.67
CA MET A 1 -21.37 22.64 -13.25
C MET A 1 -20.62 22.12 -14.45
N ASN A 2 -19.34 21.81 -14.29
CA ASN A 2 -18.48 21.41 -15.39
C ASN A 2 -18.78 19.94 -15.71
N ASP A 3 -19.20 19.64 -16.94
CA ASP A 3 -19.67 18.31 -17.38
C ASP A 3 -18.51 17.32 -17.64
N ARG A 4 -17.28 17.68 -17.21
CA ARG A 4 -16.05 16.94 -17.54
C ARG A 4 -15.90 15.60 -16.80
N GLY A 5 -16.55 15.46 -15.65
CA GLY A 5 -16.36 14.34 -14.72
C GLY A 5 -15.44 14.68 -13.54
N ALA A 6 -14.76 13.65 -12.99
CA ALA A 6 -14.04 13.75 -11.72
C ALA A 6 -12.68 13.05 -11.73
N LEU A 7 -11.83 13.45 -10.79
CA LEU A 7 -10.57 12.80 -10.42
C LEU A 7 -10.78 12.03 -9.11
N ALA A 8 -10.56 10.72 -9.13
CA ALA A 8 -10.49 9.89 -7.94
C ALA A 8 -9.03 9.59 -7.59
N LEU A 9 -8.63 10.00 -6.38
CA LEU A 9 -7.28 9.75 -5.84
C LEU A 9 -7.33 8.50 -4.97
N VAL A 10 -6.48 7.52 -5.28
CA VAL A 10 -6.36 6.26 -4.55
C VAL A 10 -4.96 6.15 -3.95
N LEU A 11 -4.87 6.10 -2.62
CA LEU A 11 -3.61 5.94 -1.88
C LEU A 11 -3.57 4.52 -1.32
N HIS A 12 -2.72 3.65 -1.84
CA HIS A 12 -2.59 2.27 -1.38
C HIS A 12 -1.49 2.14 -0.32
N SER A 13 -1.88 1.89 0.93
CA SER A 13 -0.94 1.77 2.06
C SER A 13 -0.71 0.31 2.42
N HIS A 14 0.53 -0.13 2.31
CA HIS A 14 0.90 -1.51 2.55
C HIS A 14 2.28 -1.64 3.19
N MET A 15 2.37 -2.61 4.10
CA MET A 15 3.62 -3.07 4.67
C MET A 15 3.49 -4.58 4.88
N PRO A 16 4.43 -5.41 4.39
CA PRO A 16 4.45 -6.83 4.74
C PRO A 16 4.52 -6.99 6.26
N TYR A 17 4.15 -8.16 6.76
CA TYR A 17 4.24 -8.43 8.19
C TYR A 17 5.71 -8.42 8.62
N VAL A 18 6.21 -7.38 9.29
CA VAL A 18 7.62 -7.24 9.69
C VAL A 18 7.81 -7.21 11.20
N GLU A 19 6.72 -7.06 11.96
CA GLU A 19 6.76 -6.96 13.41
C GLU A 19 7.41 -8.19 14.07
N GLY A 20 8.58 -7.98 14.69
CA GLY A 20 9.38 -9.03 15.33
C GLY A 20 10.26 -9.86 14.39
N PHE A 21 10.36 -9.52 13.10
CA PHE A 21 11.14 -10.25 12.10
C PHE A 21 12.34 -9.42 11.63
N GLY A 22 13.25 -9.11 12.56
CA GLY A 22 14.40 -8.24 12.32
C GLY A 22 14.06 -6.77 12.54
N THR A 23 15.10 -5.98 12.80
CA THR A 23 14.95 -4.53 13.05
C THR A 23 15.70 -3.71 12.01
N TRP A 24 16.94 -4.08 11.69
CA TRP A 24 17.81 -3.35 10.75
C TRP A 24 18.73 -4.35 10.03
N PRO A 25 19.03 -4.18 8.72
CA PRO A 25 18.53 -3.13 7.82
C PRO A 25 17.12 -3.40 7.27
N PHE A 26 16.55 -4.57 7.57
CA PHE A 26 15.25 -5.01 7.09
C PHE A 26 14.39 -5.49 8.26
N GLY A 27 13.07 -5.26 8.17
CA GLY A 27 12.11 -5.62 9.21
C GLY A 27 11.42 -4.40 9.82
N GLU A 28 11.38 -4.30 11.15
CA GLU A 28 10.57 -3.31 11.86
C GLU A 28 10.88 -1.85 11.48
N GLU A 29 12.12 -1.52 11.11
CA GLU A 29 12.49 -0.17 10.68
C GLU A 29 11.64 0.30 9.50
N TRP A 30 11.27 -0.56 8.55
CA TRP A 30 10.45 -0.16 7.41
C TRP A 30 9.08 0.38 7.84
N LEU A 31 8.43 -0.32 8.77
CA LEU A 31 7.16 0.12 9.34
C LEU A 31 7.34 1.42 10.13
N TRP A 32 8.43 1.54 10.90
CA TRP A 32 8.70 2.71 11.73
C TRP A 32 8.97 3.97 10.90
N GLU A 33 9.72 3.82 9.82
CA GLU A 33 9.96 4.86 8.83
C GLU A 33 8.66 5.30 8.16
N ALA A 34 7.83 4.35 7.72
CA ALA A 34 6.54 4.66 7.10
C ALA A 34 5.61 5.37 8.09
N VAL A 35 5.53 4.94 9.35
CA VAL A 35 4.74 5.64 10.39
C VAL A 35 5.21 7.08 10.56
N ALA A 36 6.51 7.31 10.69
CA ALA A 36 7.05 8.64 10.98
C ALA A 36 7.02 9.60 9.79
N THR A 37 7.28 9.10 8.58
CA THR A 37 7.51 9.93 7.39
C THR A 37 6.35 9.94 6.40
N VAL A 38 5.41 9.00 6.53
CA VAL A 38 4.29 8.82 5.60
C VAL A 38 2.95 8.91 6.33
N TYR A 39 2.63 7.96 7.21
CA TYR A 39 1.28 7.81 7.74
C TYR A 39 0.86 8.94 8.67
N LEU A 40 1.72 9.35 9.62
CA LEU A 40 1.42 10.48 10.50
C LEU A 40 1.25 11.80 9.71
N PRO A 41 2.20 12.18 8.82
CA PRO A 41 2.00 13.35 7.96
C PRO A 41 0.76 13.29 7.08
N LEU A 42 0.43 12.11 6.53
CA LEU A 42 -0.75 11.92 5.69
C LEU A 42 -2.05 12.12 6.49
N ILE A 43 -2.14 11.54 7.69
CA ILE A 43 -3.31 11.71 8.57
C ILE A 43 -3.53 13.20 8.88
N GLU A 44 -2.46 13.93 9.22
CA GLU A 44 -2.52 15.37 9.46
C GLU A 44 -2.97 16.13 8.21
N LEU A 45 -2.40 15.81 7.04
CA LEU A 45 -2.76 16.42 5.76
C LEU A 45 -4.24 16.20 5.40
N LEU A 46 -4.73 14.95 5.47
CA LEU A 46 -6.11 14.63 5.10
C LEU A 46 -7.12 15.28 6.05
N GLY A 47 -6.80 15.34 7.35
CA GLY A 47 -7.63 16.03 8.34
C GLY A 47 -7.71 17.54 8.14
N GLU A 48 -6.66 18.16 7.59
CA GLU A 48 -6.65 19.60 7.27
C GLU A 48 -7.28 19.93 5.92
N ALA A 49 -7.16 19.03 4.94
CA ALA A 49 -7.59 19.29 3.57
C ALA A 49 -9.10 19.09 3.35
N GLU A 50 -9.73 18.20 4.14
CA GLU A 50 -11.12 17.78 3.95
C GLU A 50 -11.44 17.44 2.47
N ALA A 51 -10.47 16.82 1.79
CA ALA A 51 -10.57 16.45 0.38
C ALA A 51 -10.95 14.98 0.23
N PRO A 52 -11.86 14.62 -0.70
CA PRO A 52 -12.26 13.24 -0.90
C PRO A 52 -11.10 12.43 -1.48
N VAL A 53 -10.76 11.34 -0.80
CA VAL A 53 -9.66 10.42 -1.13
C VAL A 53 -10.08 9.01 -0.77
N THR A 54 -9.79 8.05 -1.63
CA THR A 54 -9.89 6.62 -1.30
C THR A 54 -8.53 6.16 -0.76
N LEU A 55 -8.49 5.73 0.49
CA LEU A 55 -7.30 5.25 1.19
C LEU A 55 -7.41 3.74 1.41
N GLY A 56 -6.63 2.97 0.66
CA GLY A 56 -6.48 1.53 0.89
C GLY A 56 -5.57 1.28 2.08
N LEU A 57 -6.06 0.52 3.06
CA LEU A 57 -5.27 0.05 4.20
C LEU A 57 -5.28 -1.47 4.20
N THR A 58 -4.14 -2.09 3.90
CA THR A 58 -4.06 -3.55 3.91
C THR A 58 -4.26 -4.11 5.32
N PRO A 59 -4.99 -5.23 5.49
CA PRO A 59 -5.23 -5.82 6.81
C PRO A 59 -3.94 -6.13 7.58
N VAL A 60 -2.92 -6.66 6.92
CA VAL A 60 -1.60 -6.92 7.52
C VAL A 60 -0.86 -5.67 7.99
N LEU A 61 -1.05 -4.51 7.35
CA LEU A 61 -0.55 -3.24 7.87
C LEU A 61 -1.33 -2.88 9.14
N CYS A 62 -2.66 -2.94 9.09
CA CYS A 62 -3.51 -2.62 10.23
C CYS A 62 -3.23 -3.52 11.45
N ASP A 63 -2.96 -4.81 11.25
CA ASP A 63 -2.56 -5.75 12.30
C ASP A 63 -1.32 -5.27 13.08
N GLN A 64 -0.35 -4.69 12.38
CA GLN A 64 0.88 -4.16 12.98
C GLN A 64 0.67 -2.78 13.59
N LEU A 65 -0.21 -1.94 13.02
CA LEU A 65 -0.56 -0.65 13.61
C LEU A 65 -1.36 -0.82 14.90
N GLU A 66 -2.20 -1.85 15.00
CA GLU A 66 -2.99 -2.18 16.18
C GLU A 66 -2.14 -2.57 17.40
N SER A 67 -0.89 -2.99 17.19
CA SER A 67 0.05 -3.31 18.28
C SER A 67 0.78 -2.08 18.83
N LEU A 68 0.71 -0.92 18.16
CA LEU A 68 1.42 0.30 18.53
C LEU A 68 1.04 0.88 19.91
N PRO A 69 -0.20 0.80 20.41
CA PRO A 69 -0.51 1.20 21.78
C PRO A 69 0.28 0.43 22.86
N GLY A 70 0.80 -0.76 22.51
CA GLY A 70 1.57 -1.63 23.39
C GLY A 70 3.09 -1.55 23.21
N PRO A 71 3.82 -2.67 23.47
CA PRO A 71 5.27 -2.72 23.37
C PRO A 71 5.85 -2.37 22.01
N ALA A 72 5.08 -2.52 20.92
CA ALA A 72 5.54 -2.14 19.59
C ALA A 72 5.74 -0.63 19.44
N GLY A 73 4.80 0.18 19.95
CA GLY A 73 4.98 1.63 19.94
C GLY A 73 6.08 2.12 20.87
N GLU A 74 6.36 1.41 21.97
CA GLU A 74 7.54 1.74 22.82
C GLU A 74 8.85 1.55 22.05
N ARG A 75 8.98 0.48 21.25
CA ARG A 75 10.16 0.28 20.39
C ARG A 75 10.26 1.37 19.33
N LEU A 76 9.15 1.71 18.68
CA LEU A 76 9.08 2.83 17.72
C LEU A 76 9.51 4.15 18.37
N LEU A 77 8.97 4.52 19.55
CA LEU A 77 9.37 5.74 20.25
C LEU A 77 10.86 5.72 20.63
N GLY A 78 11.37 4.57 21.07
CA GLY A 78 12.80 4.38 21.33
C GLY A 78 13.66 4.60 20.08
N PHE A 79 13.21 4.10 18.93
CA PHE A 79 13.85 4.35 17.64
C PHE A 79 13.86 5.83 17.26
N LEU A 80 12.71 6.52 17.34
CA LEU A 80 12.59 7.92 16.97
C LEU A 80 13.42 8.86 17.87
N ARG A 81 13.34 8.65 19.20
CA ARG A 81 13.96 9.54 20.20
C ARG A 81 15.40 9.20 20.52
N GLY A 82 15.76 7.93 20.38
CA GLY A 82 17.09 7.41 20.62
C GLY A 82 17.88 7.34 19.32
N THR A 83 17.61 6.30 18.53
CA THR A 83 18.41 5.96 17.34
C THR A 83 18.44 7.08 16.32
N ARG A 84 17.27 7.52 15.81
CA ARG A 84 17.20 8.56 14.77
C ARG A 84 17.78 9.87 15.25
N ARG A 85 17.47 10.31 16.48
CA ARG A 85 18.07 11.51 17.06
C ARG A 85 19.59 11.44 17.13
N ALA A 86 20.14 10.37 17.72
CA ALA A 86 21.58 10.22 17.90
C ALA A 86 22.32 10.20 16.55
N VAL A 87 21.78 9.47 15.57
CA VAL A 87 22.32 9.40 14.20
C VAL A 87 22.34 10.77 13.53
N HIS A 88 21.25 11.54 13.60
CA HIS A 88 21.20 12.87 12.99
C HIS A 88 22.16 13.86 13.68
N ASP A 89 22.26 13.82 15.01
CA ASP A 89 23.18 14.70 15.77
C ASP A 89 24.65 14.41 15.43
N GLU A 90 25.03 13.13 15.39
CA GLU A 90 26.39 12.69 15.07
C GLU A 90 26.77 13.03 13.62
N ASP A 91 25.91 12.69 12.67
CA ASP A 91 26.20 12.86 11.24
C ASP A 91 26.22 14.34 10.84
N SER A 92 25.29 15.15 11.37
CA SER A 92 25.28 16.60 11.19
C SER A 92 26.60 17.23 11.68
N ALA A 93 27.04 16.89 12.89
CA ALA A 93 28.31 17.38 13.44
C ALA A 93 29.53 16.85 12.67
N GLY A 94 29.46 15.63 12.12
CA GLY A 94 30.48 15.07 11.24
C GLY A 94 30.63 15.86 9.94
N LEU A 95 29.51 16.15 9.27
CA LEU A 95 29.48 16.92 8.03
C LEU A 95 30.00 18.35 8.24
N GLU A 96 29.58 19.02 9.30
CA GLU A 96 30.06 20.37 9.64
C GLU A 96 31.58 20.41 9.86
N ARG A 97 32.13 19.46 10.63
CA ARG A 97 33.58 19.37 10.88
C ARG A 97 34.40 19.04 9.63
N THR A 98 33.81 18.33 8.68
CA THR A 98 34.50 17.89 7.45
C THR A 98 34.31 18.85 6.27
N GLY A 99 33.73 20.03 6.51
CA GLY A 99 33.62 21.11 5.53
C GLY A 99 32.34 21.12 4.71
N TYR A 100 31.29 20.42 5.15
CA TYR A 100 29.97 20.37 4.51
C TYR A 100 28.86 20.96 5.40
N PRO A 101 28.93 22.24 5.80
CA PRO A 101 27.98 22.82 6.76
C PRO A 101 26.54 22.86 6.25
N GLU A 102 26.32 23.03 4.95
CA GLU A 102 24.97 23.04 4.37
C GLU A 102 24.31 21.65 4.46
N LEU A 103 25.07 20.58 4.17
CA LEU A 103 24.58 19.21 4.34
C LEU A 103 24.32 18.90 5.82
N GLY A 104 25.21 19.34 6.71
CA GLY A 104 25.02 19.18 8.15
C GLY A 104 23.77 19.90 8.68
N ALA A 105 23.48 21.10 8.17
CA ALA A 105 22.27 21.85 8.51
C ALA A 105 21.00 21.13 8.03
N GLU A 106 21.01 20.57 6.82
CA GLU A 106 19.88 19.80 6.30
C GLU A 106 19.65 18.51 7.09
N VAL A 107 20.71 17.77 7.42
CA VAL A 107 20.60 16.60 8.33
C VAL A 107 19.93 17.02 9.64
N ARG A 108 20.40 18.10 10.27
CA ARG A 108 19.80 18.60 11.52
C ARG A 108 18.32 18.93 11.38
N ARG A 109 17.94 19.56 10.26
CA ARG A 109 16.55 19.90 9.95
C ARG A 109 15.69 18.65 9.75
N ALA A 110 16.15 17.69 8.94
CA ALA A 110 15.43 16.43 8.71
C ALA A 110 15.22 15.63 10.01
N GLY A 111 16.14 15.72 10.97
CA GLY A 111 15.98 15.14 12.32
C GLY A 111 14.76 15.68 13.07
N THR A 112 14.29 16.90 12.76
CA THR A 112 13.09 17.48 13.39
C THR A 112 11.80 16.82 12.94
N ASP A 113 11.78 16.16 11.79
CA ASP A 113 10.61 15.41 11.29
C ASP A 113 10.33 14.21 12.21
N TYR A 114 11.38 13.48 12.61
CA TYR A 114 11.27 12.34 13.54
C TYR A 114 10.93 12.79 14.98
N ALA A 115 11.44 13.95 15.40
CA ALA A 115 11.08 14.52 16.70
C ALA A 115 9.58 14.86 16.75
N ARG A 116 9.06 15.51 15.69
CA ARG A 116 7.63 15.79 15.55
C ARG A 116 6.80 14.51 15.49
N ALA A 117 7.22 13.51 14.72
CA ALA A 117 6.54 12.22 14.66
C ALA A 117 6.43 11.57 16.05
N ALA A 118 7.49 11.60 16.86
CA ALA A 118 7.47 11.07 18.22
C ALA A 118 6.53 11.84 19.15
N GLU A 119 6.49 13.18 19.04
CA GLU A 119 5.55 14.03 19.79
C GLU A 119 4.10 13.77 19.40
N THR A 120 3.79 13.74 18.10
CA THR A 120 2.44 13.43 17.59
C THR A 120 2.02 12.03 18.04
N LEU A 121 2.89 11.03 17.88
CA LEU A 121 2.55 9.65 18.24
C LEU A 121 2.21 9.49 19.72
N GLU A 122 2.96 10.14 20.63
CA GLU A 122 2.61 10.12 22.06
C GLU A 122 1.33 10.88 22.38
N ARG A 123 1.15 12.07 21.79
CA ARG A 123 -0.02 12.91 22.01
C ARG A 123 -1.31 12.18 21.64
N GLU A 124 -1.25 11.33 20.62
CA GLU A 124 -2.36 10.55 20.08
C GLU A 124 -2.47 9.15 20.69
N GLY A 125 -1.75 8.87 21.78
CA GLY A 125 -1.81 7.57 22.45
C GLY A 125 -1.32 6.39 21.61
N ARG A 126 -0.56 6.65 20.54
CA ARG A 126 -0.10 5.68 19.53
C ARG A 126 -1.21 4.98 18.75
N ASP A 127 -2.42 5.53 18.74
CA ASP A 127 -3.58 4.95 18.07
C ASP A 127 -3.77 5.51 16.65
N LEU A 128 -2.99 5.00 15.69
CA LEU A 128 -3.13 5.40 14.28
C LEU A 128 -4.44 4.91 13.66
N LEU A 129 -4.95 3.74 14.07
CA LEU A 129 -6.18 3.19 13.52
C LEU A 129 -7.40 4.02 13.92
N GLY A 130 -7.46 4.48 15.18
CA GLY A 130 -8.47 5.43 15.64
C GLY A 130 -8.44 6.73 14.84
N ARG A 131 -7.25 7.19 14.43
CA ARG A 131 -7.10 8.38 13.58
C ARG A 131 -7.60 8.17 12.15
N PHE A 132 -7.28 7.05 11.51
CA PHE A 132 -7.84 6.70 10.20
C PHE A 132 -9.36 6.55 10.26
N SER A 133 -9.87 5.89 11.30
CA SER A 133 -11.31 5.77 11.55
C SER A 133 -11.98 7.13 11.69
N GLY A 134 -11.35 8.07 12.42
CA GLY A 134 -11.82 9.46 12.53
C GLY A 134 -11.90 10.19 11.18
N LEU A 135 -10.89 10.04 10.32
CA LEU A 135 -10.90 10.65 8.97
C LEU A 135 -12.08 10.16 8.13
N ALA A 136 -12.45 8.89 8.25
CA ALA A 136 -13.56 8.30 7.49
C ALA A 136 -14.94 8.60 8.09
N ALA A 137 -15.01 8.72 9.42
CA ALA A 137 -16.27 9.03 10.10
C ALA A 137 -16.65 10.52 10.03
N GLU A 138 -15.65 11.41 10.03
CA GLU A 138 -15.85 12.86 10.13
C GLU A 138 -15.53 13.62 8.84
N GLY A 139 -14.75 13.02 7.93
CA GLY A 139 -14.30 13.63 6.69
C GLY A 139 -14.71 12.82 5.44
N PRO A 140 -14.33 13.31 4.25
CA PRO A 140 -14.66 12.67 2.98
C PRO A 140 -13.67 11.55 2.58
N VAL A 141 -12.91 11.00 3.53
CA VAL A 141 -11.98 9.91 3.25
C VAL A 141 -12.74 8.60 3.26
N GLU A 142 -12.59 7.82 2.20
CA GLU A 142 -13.10 6.46 2.13
C GLU A 142 -11.98 5.47 2.45
N LEU A 143 -12.22 4.51 3.34
CA LEU A 143 -11.26 3.44 3.63
C LEU A 143 -11.59 2.19 2.82
N TRP A 144 -10.61 1.69 2.08
CA TRP A 144 -10.68 0.39 1.41
C TRP A 144 -9.84 -0.64 2.14
N THR A 145 -10.21 -1.91 1.99
CA THR A 145 -9.42 -3.07 2.45
C THR A 145 -8.70 -3.74 1.28
N SER A 146 -8.04 -4.87 1.56
CA SER A 146 -7.41 -5.75 0.59
C SER A 146 -7.49 -7.21 1.07
N ALA A 147 -6.83 -8.13 0.36
CA ALA A 147 -6.55 -9.47 0.86
C ALA A 147 -5.79 -9.40 2.20
N ALA A 148 -6.03 -10.36 3.10
CA ALA A 148 -5.48 -10.35 4.47
C ALA A 148 -3.98 -10.05 4.55
N THR A 149 -3.20 -10.62 3.63
CA THR A 149 -1.74 -10.48 3.59
C THR A 149 -1.24 -10.06 2.22
N HIS A 150 -2.08 -9.37 1.45
CA HIS A 150 -1.73 -8.87 0.12
C HIS A 150 -1.28 -9.99 -0.85
N ALA A 151 -1.93 -11.16 -0.79
CA ALA A 151 -1.62 -12.27 -1.69
C ALA A 151 -2.16 -12.03 -3.11
N LEU A 152 -1.41 -12.43 -4.15
CA LEU A 152 -1.91 -12.39 -5.53
C LEU A 152 -3.03 -13.40 -5.73
N LEU A 153 -4.27 -12.93 -5.63
CA LEU A 153 -5.46 -13.78 -5.71
C LEU A 153 -5.50 -14.69 -6.94
N PRO A 154 -5.13 -14.25 -8.16
CA PRO A 154 -5.11 -15.12 -9.34
C PRO A 154 -4.08 -16.26 -9.29
N LEU A 155 -3.10 -16.21 -8.38
CA LEU A 155 -1.99 -17.17 -8.29
C LEU A 155 -2.12 -18.15 -7.13
N LEU A 156 -3.17 -18.03 -6.31
CA LEU A 156 -3.50 -18.97 -5.23
C LEU A 156 -3.83 -20.36 -5.80
N ALA A 157 -3.59 -21.41 -5.00
CA ALA A 157 -3.73 -22.78 -5.48
C ALA A 157 -5.18 -23.29 -5.52
N SER A 158 -6.08 -22.64 -4.78
CA SER A 158 -7.45 -23.08 -4.55
C SER A 158 -8.41 -21.95 -4.19
N ASP A 159 -9.69 -22.17 -4.49
CA ASP A 159 -10.78 -21.26 -4.09
C ASP A 159 -10.87 -21.10 -2.56
N ALA A 160 -10.51 -22.14 -1.80
CA ALA A 160 -10.46 -22.09 -0.35
C ALA A 160 -9.38 -21.13 0.17
N GLY A 161 -8.21 -21.09 -0.47
CA GLY A 161 -7.16 -20.12 -0.17
C GLY A 161 -7.57 -18.69 -0.50
N LEU A 162 -8.24 -18.51 -1.65
CA LEU A 162 -8.81 -17.21 -2.05
C LEU A 162 -9.84 -16.72 -1.05
N ARG A 163 -10.81 -17.56 -0.67
CA ARG A 163 -11.80 -17.24 0.37
C ARG A 163 -11.15 -16.91 1.70
N LEU A 164 -10.11 -17.64 2.10
CA LEU A 164 -9.40 -17.36 3.34
C LEU A 164 -8.79 -15.94 3.33
N GLN A 165 -8.18 -15.52 2.22
CA GLN A 165 -7.57 -14.21 2.06
C GLN A 165 -8.62 -13.08 2.08
N LEU A 166 -9.70 -13.23 1.31
CA LEU A 166 -10.76 -12.23 1.21
C LEU A 166 -11.57 -12.12 2.52
N ALA A 167 -12.08 -13.24 3.03
CA ALA A 167 -12.89 -13.25 4.25
C ALA A 167 -12.13 -12.72 5.46
N THR A 168 -10.87 -13.13 5.64
CA THR A 168 -10.05 -12.61 6.75
C THR A 168 -9.80 -11.11 6.59
N GLY A 169 -9.46 -10.65 5.38
CA GLY A 169 -9.16 -9.23 5.15
C GLY A 169 -10.37 -8.32 5.32
N ILE A 170 -11.55 -8.76 4.88
CA ILE A 170 -12.81 -8.02 5.04
C ILE A 170 -13.25 -8.02 6.51
N ALA A 171 -13.25 -9.17 7.20
CA ALA A 171 -13.61 -9.23 8.61
C ALA A 171 -12.69 -8.35 9.49
N SER A 172 -11.39 -8.33 9.17
CA SER A 172 -10.41 -7.47 9.83
C SER A 172 -10.63 -5.98 9.59
N HIS A 173 -11.17 -5.60 8.43
CA HIS A 173 -11.56 -4.21 8.14
C HIS A 173 -12.85 -3.85 8.89
N GLU A 174 -13.88 -4.68 8.79
CA GLU A 174 -15.17 -4.44 9.45
C GLU A 174 -15.03 -4.26 10.96
N ARG A 175 -14.22 -5.10 11.61
CA ARG A 175 -13.97 -4.98 13.05
C ARG A 175 -13.37 -3.62 13.44
N ARG A 176 -12.46 -3.10 12.60
CA ARG A 176 -11.71 -1.86 12.90
C ARG A 176 -12.49 -0.60 12.57
N PHE A 177 -13.22 -0.62 11.47
CA PHE A 177 -13.82 0.59 10.90
C PHE A 177 -15.36 0.58 10.90
N GLY A 178 -15.99 -0.48 11.42
CA GLY A 178 -17.43 -0.51 11.68
C GLY A 178 -18.31 -0.89 10.49
N GLY A 179 -17.74 -1.35 9.38
CA GLY A 179 -18.46 -1.87 8.22
C GLY A 179 -17.55 -2.07 7.01
N PHE A 180 -18.09 -2.64 5.93
CA PHE A 180 -17.42 -2.80 4.65
C PHE A 180 -18.30 -2.23 3.54
N GLY A 181 -17.83 -1.15 2.90
CA GLY A 181 -18.55 -0.44 1.84
C GLY A 181 -18.46 -1.09 0.45
N GLY A 182 -17.80 -2.24 0.32
CA GLY A 182 -17.62 -2.95 -0.93
C GLY A 182 -16.39 -2.53 -1.75
N GLY A 183 -15.65 -1.51 -1.30
CA GLY A 183 -14.40 -1.08 -1.95
C GLY A 183 -13.19 -1.91 -1.53
N LEU A 184 -12.49 -2.49 -2.51
CA LEU A 184 -11.34 -3.36 -2.27
C LEU A 184 -10.19 -3.07 -3.23
N TRP A 185 -9.00 -2.84 -2.68
CA TRP A 185 -7.76 -2.82 -3.45
C TRP A 185 -7.29 -4.25 -3.71
N LEU A 186 -7.29 -4.68 -4.98
CA LEU A 186 -6.72 -5.95 -5.37
C LEU A 186 -5.20 -5.91 -5.23
N PRO A 187 -4.57 -6.90 -4.55
CA PRO A 187 -3.12 -6.95 -4.45
C PRO A 187 -2.45 -6.83 -5.81
N GLU A 188 -1.64 -5.79 -5.98
CA GLU A 188 -0.95 -5.46 -7.23
C GLU A 188 -1.85 -5.19 -8.44
N CYS A 189 -3.13 -4.88 -8.20
CA CYS A 189 -4.19 -4.91 -9.21
C CYS A 189 -4.16 -6.21 -10.05
N ALA A 190 -3.68 -7.31 -9.45
CA ALA A 190 -3.52 -8.58 -10.13
C ALA A 190 -4.89 -9.20 -10.37
N TYR A 191 -5.22 -9.38 -11.63
CA TYR A 191 -6.53 -9.83 -12.08
C TYR A 191 -6.39 -10.93 -13.14
N ALA A 192 -7.35 -11.85 -13.11
CA ALA A 192 -7.63 -12.80 -14.17
C ALA A 192 -9.15 -12.91 -14.34
N PRO A 193 -9.65 -13.09 -15.58
CA PRO A 193 -11.09 -13.23 -15.83
C PRO A 193 -11.71 -14.34 -14.98
N GLY A 194 -12.82 -14.02 -14.32
CA GLY A 194 -13.54 -14.89 -13.39
C GLY A 194 -13.43 -14.44 -11.93
N LEU A 195 -12.34 -13.76 -11.56
CA LEU A 195 -12.09 -13.28 -10.19
C LEU A 195 -13.19 -12.33 -9.69
N GLU A 196 -13.82 -11.57 -10.59
CA GLU A 196 -14.92 -10.66 -10.29
C GLU A 196 -16.11 -11.36 -9.60
N ARG A 197 -16.32 -12.66 -9.85
CA ARG A 197 -17.39 -13.43 -9.20
C ARG A 197 -17.05 -13.73 -7.75
N ASP A 198 -15.82 -14.16 -7.49
CA ASP A 198 -15.35 -14.41 -6.13
C ASP A 198 -15.35 -13.12 -5.32
N LEU A 199 -14.99 -11.99 -5.93
CA LEU A 199 -15.07 -10.67 -5.31
C LEU A 199 -16.53 -10.33 -4.94
N ALA A 200 -17.47 -10.47 -5.88
CA ALA A 200 -18.88 -10.21 -5.64
C ALA A 200 -19.47 -11.08 -4.51
N ASP A 201 -19.08 -12.36 -4.45
CA ASP A 201 -19.52 -13.30 -3.40
C ASP A 201 -19.06 -12.89 -1.99
N HIS A 202 -17.99 -12.07 -1.89
CA HIS A 202 -17.51 -11.49 -0.64
C HIS A 202 -18.02 -10.04 -0.42
N GLY A 203 -18.98 -9.58 -1.22
CA GLY A 203 -19.57 -8.26 -1.08
C GLY A 203 -18.73 -7.11 -1.64
N VAL A 204 -17.69 -7.41 -2.42
CA VAL A 204 -16.94 -6.38 -3.15
C VAL A 204 -17.84 -5.83 -4.27
N SER A 205 -17.99 -4.52 -4.33
CA SER A 205 -18.77 -3.80 -5.34
C SER A 205 -17.90 -2.97 -6.27
N VAL A 206 -16.69 -2.57 -5.84
CA VAL A 206 -15.79 -1.75 -6.63
C VAL A 206 -14.32 -2.05 -6.37
N THR A 207 -13.52 -2.02 -7.43
CA THR A 207 -12.06 -2.18 -7.37
C THR A 207 -11.36 -1.37 -8.47
N CYS A 208 -10.03 -1.31 -8.42
CA CYS A 208 -9.21 -0.66 -9.44
C CYS A 208 -8.37 -1.70 -10.19
N LEU A 209 -8.22 -1.54 -11.51
CA LEU A 209 -7.36 -2.41 -12.34
C LEU A 209 -6.48 -1.61 -13.29
N ASP A 210 -5.36 -2.20 -13.69
CA ASP A 210 -4.57 -1.71 -14.83
C ASP A 210 -4.97 -2.48 -16.09
N GLN A 211 -5.38 -1.79 -17.15
CA GLN A 211 -5.68 -2.39 -18.46
C GLN A 211 -4.82 -1.77 -19.57
N THR A 212 -3.69 -1.16 -19.21
CA THR A 212 -2.80 -0.42 -20.13
C THR A 212 -2.19 -1.32 -21.20
N ALA A 213 -1.89 -2.59 -20.89
CA ALA A 213 -1.42 -3.55 -21.90
C ALA A 213 -2.47 -3.84 -22.97
N VAL A 214 -3.77 -3.72 -22.63
CA VAL A 214 -4.90 -3.99 -23.53
C VAL A 214 -5.22 -2.78 -24.38
N HIS A 215 -5.38 -1.62 -23.73
CA HIS A 215 -5.89 -0.40 -24.38
C HIS A 215 -4.79 0.52 -24.89
N GLY A 216 -3.57 0.37 -24.38
CA GLY A 216 -2.47 1.27 -24.64
C GLY A 216 -2.46 2.48 -23.72
N TYR A 217 -1.32 3.15 -23.68
CA TYR A 217 -1.07 4.25 -22.77
C TYR A 217 -1.91 5.49 -23.09
N GLY A 218 -2.60 6.02 -22.07
CA GLY A 218 -3.41 7.24 -22.17
C GLY A 218 -4.72 7.10 -22.95
N ALA A 219 -5.13 5.86 -23.25
CA ALA A 219 -6.38 5.55 -23.93
C ALA A 219 -7.61 6.14 -23.19
N PRO A 220 -8.64 6.62 -23.91
CA PRO A 220 -9.87 7.13 -23.30
C PRO A 220 -10.63 6.06 -22.51
N GLU A 221 -10.42 4.78 -22.82
CA GLU A 221 -10.94 3.62 -22.10
C GLU A 221 -10.52 3.59 -20.62
N HIS A 222 -9.41 4.25 -20.26
CA HIS A 222 -8.99 4.36 -18.86
C HIS A 222 -9.86 5.33 -18.05
N LEU A 223 -10.74 6.09 -18.71
CA LEU A 223 -11.66 7.04 -18.09
C LEU A 223 -13.09 6.51 -17.97
N GLU A 224 -13.28 5.22 -18.27
CA GLU A 224 -14.56 4.53 -18.32
C GLU A 224 -14.60 3.44 -17.26
N PRO A 225 -15.38 3.60 -16.17
CA PRO A 225 -15.67 2.50 -15.26
C PRO A 225 -16.30 1.35 -16.03
N VAL A 226 -15.92 0.11 -15.70
CA VAL A 226 -16.39 -1.10 -16.39
C VAL A 226 -17.26 -1.91 -15.44
N LEU A 227 -18.47 -2.26 -15.85
CA LEU A 227 -19.31 -3.21 -15.13
C LEU A 227 -18.87 -4.63 -15.50
N ALA A 228 -18.17 -5.29 -14.59
CA ALA A 228 -17.73 -6.67 -14.79
C ALA A 228 -18.88 -7.66 -14.53
N PRO A 229 -18.81 -8.88 -15.09
CA PRO A 229 -19.75 -9.95 -14.73
C PRO A 229 -19.86 -10.13 -13.20
N GLY A 230 -21.07 -10.35 -12.69
CA GLY A 230 -21.28 -10.46 -11.24
C GLY A 230 -21.51 -9.11 -10.53
N GLY A 231 -21.38 -7.98 -11.22
CA GLY A 231 -21.83 -6.67 -10.73
C GLY A 231 -20.73 -5.83 -10.06
N VAL A 232 -19.48 -6.30 -10.06
CA VAL A 232 -18.34 -5.49 -9.60
C VAL A 232 -18.03 -4.41 -10.62
N VAL A 233 -17.94 -3.16 -10.18
CA VAL A 233 -17.46 -2.06 -11.01
C VAL A 233 -15.94 -1.97 -10.91
N VAL A 234 -15.27 -1.98 -12.05
CA VAL A 234 -13.83 -1.78 -12.14
C VAL A 234 -13.56 -0.35 -12.59
N ALA A 235 -12.77 0.39 -11.82
CA ALA A 235 -12.24 1.69 -12.22
C ALA A 235 -10.82 1.51 -12.80
N PRO A 236 -10.62 1.67 -14.12
CA PRO A 236 -9.29 1.55 -14.70
C PRO A 236 -8.34 2.65 -14.18
N ILE A 237 -7.09 2.30 -13.91
CA ILE A 237 -6.06 3.25 -13.48
C ILE A 237 -5.54 4.03 -14.68
N ASP A 238 -5.54 5.36 -14.58
CA ASP A 238 -5.02 6.23 -15.62
C ASP A 238 -3.49 6.32 -15.58
N TRP A 239 -2.83 5.41 -16.31
CA TRP A 239 -1.36 5.41 -16.38
C TRP A 239 -0.75 6.66 -17.02
N ALA A 240 -1.53 7.44 -17.79
CA ALA A 240 -1.14 8.76 -18.28
C ALA A 240 -0.78 9.71 -17.14
N GLY A 241 -1.70 9.86 -16.17
CA GLY A 241 -1.46 10.60 -14.95
C GLY A 241 -0.38 9.95 -14.07
N VAL A 242 -0.42 8.62 -13.88
CA VAL A 242 0.52 7.91 -12.99
C VAL A 242 1.98 8.14 -13.39
N GLN A 243 2.34 8.08 -14.68
CA GLN A 243 3.75 8.28 -15.08
C GLN A 243 4.28 9.70 -14.87
N LEU A 244 3.41 10.71 -14.73
CA LEU A 244 3.87 12.04 -14.33
C LEU A 244 4.55 11.98 -12.96
N VAL A 245 4.24 10.99 -12.14
CA VAL A 245 4.87 10.75 -10.84
C VAL A 245 5.80 9.52 -10.87
N TRP A 246 5.35 8.41 -11.45
CA TRP A 246 6.02 7.10 -11.32
C TRP A 246 7.17 6.85 -12.30
N ASN A 247 7.33 7.72 -13.31
CA ASN A 247 8.44 7.56 -14.24
C ASN A 247 9.77 7.94 -13.57
N GLY A 248 10.68 6.98 -13.41
CA GLY A 248 11.96 7.20 -12.72
C GLY A 248 12.93 8.16 -13.41
N ASP A 249 12.77 8.39 -14.71
CA ASP A 249 13.66 9.27 -15.49
C ASP A 249 13.08 10.67 -15.70
N THR A 250 11.76 10.76 -15.92
CA THR A 250 11.09 12.01 -16.33
C THR A 250 9.93 12.41 -15.44
N GLY A 251 9.56 11.59 -14.47
CA GLY A 251 8.49 11.89 -13.51
C GLY A 251 8.91 13.01 -12.57
N PHE A 252 7.92 13.63 -11.93
CA PHE A 252 8.13 14.71 -10.98
C PHE A 252 9.20 14.37 -9.92
N PRO A 253 9.17 13.20 -9.24
CA PRO A 253 10.15 12.88 -8.19
C PRO A 253 11.61 12.84 -8.68
N ALA A 254 11.84 12.61 -9.97
CA ALA A 254 13.19 12.58 -10.56
C ALA A 254 13.79 13.97 -10.78
N HIS A 255 13.02 15.04 -10.56
CA HIS A 255 13.50 16.40 -10.79
C HIS A 255 14.71 16.75 -9.90
N HIS A 256 15.71 17.41 -10.48
CA HIS A 256 17.01 17.69 -9.85
C HIS A 256 16.96 18.47 -8.52
N LEU A 257 15.86 19.18 -8.24
CA LEU A 257 15.68 19.94 -6.99
C LEU A 257 15.09 19.13 -5.83
N TYR A 258 14.47 17.99 -6.10
CA TYR A 258 13.92 17.13 -5.04
C TYR A 258 15.01 16.34 -4.33
N ARG A 259 14.72 15.91 -3.11
CA ARG A 259 15.64 15.13 -2.28
C ARG A 259 16.02 13.82 -2.97
N ASP A 260 17.31 13.54 -3.03
CA ASP A 260 17.86 12.30 -3.57
C ASP A 260 17.58 11.13 -2.61
N TYR A 261 16.85 10.14 -3.10
CA TYR A 261 16.53 8.94 -2.33
C TYR A 261 17.71 7.96 -2.21
N HIS A 262 18.57 7.92 -3.23
CA HIS A 262 19.62 6.90 -3.37
C HIS A 262 20.94 7.34 -2.73
N ARG A 263 21.25 8.63 -2.75
CA ARG A 263 22.48 9.15 -2.18
C ARG A 263 22.39 9.29 -0.66
N ARG A 264 23.28 8.58 0.03
CA ARG A 264 23.25 8.38 1.48
C ARG A 264 24.55 8.82 2.14
N THR A 265 24.46 9.33 3.36
CA THR A 265 25.60 9.49 4.26
C THR A 265 26.02 8.13 4.81
N VAL A 266 27.08 8.10 5.62
CA VAL A 266 27.52 6.87 6.29
C VAL A 266 26.48 6.31 7.27
N HIS A 267 25.55 7.15 7.72
CA HIS A 267 24.46 6.78 8.61
C HIS A 267 23.09 6.70 7.91
N ASP A 268 23.10 6.52 6.58
CA ASP A 268 21.90 6.36 5.76
C ASP A 268 20.95 7.59 5.72
N LEU A 269 21.50 8.80 5.91
CA LEU A 269 20.75 10.06 5.81
C LEU A 269 20.90 10.68 4.41
N ARG A 270 19.92 11.51 4.00
CA ARG A 270 19.77 11.97 2.61
C ARG A 270 19.74 13.50 2.46
N PRO A 271 20.83 14.22 2.75
CA PRO A 271 20.89 15.70 2.68
C PRO A 271 21.13 16.27 1.27
N TRP A 272 21.07 15.47 0.21
CA TRP A 272 21.29 15.92 -1.17
C TRP A 272 19.99 16.02 -1.95
N SER A 273 20.00 16.89 -2.95
CA SER A 273 19.05 16.87 -4.05
C SER A 273 19.49 15.90 -5.15
N ASN A 274 18.57 15.49 -6.02
CA ASN A 274 18.84 14.66 -7.20
C ASN A 274 19.92 15.27 -8.12
N GLY A 275 20.07 16.61 -8.11
CA GLY A 275 21.12 17.33 -8.84
C GLY A 275 22.52 17.20 -8.21
N GLY A 276 22.62 16.62 -7.01
CA GLY A 276 23.87 16.40 -6.28
C GLY A 276 24.27 17.55 -5.35
N ASP A 277 23.53 18.66 -5.37
CA ASP A 277 23.70 19.81 -4.47
C ASP A 277 23.05 19.55 -3.10
N PRO A 278 23.43 20.29 -2.04
CA PRO A 278 22.70 20.29 -0.78
C PRO A 278 21.20 20.53 -0.99
N TYR A 279 20.36 19.69 -0.40
CA TYR A 279 18.92 19.78 -0.54
C TYR A 279 18.36 21.06 0.08
N ARG A 280 17.42 21.71 -0.63
CA ARG A 280 16.81 22.98 -0.24
C ARG A 280 15.29 22.85 -0.12
N PRO A 281 14.76 22.61 1.09
CA PRO A 281 13.35 22.29 1.29
C PRO A 281 12.37 23.34 0.75
N ALA A 282 12.71 24.63 0.86
CA ALA A 282 11.85 25.71 0.41
C ALA A 282 11.70 25.77 -1.12
N GLU A 283 12.79 25.52 -1.86
CA GLU A 283 12.79 25.47 -3.33
C GLU A 283 12.02 24.25 -3.83
N ALA A 284 12.29 23.09 -3.22
CA ALA A 284 11.61 21.84 -3.51
C ALA A 284 10.10 21.91 -3.23
N ALA A 285 9.68 22.51 -2.11
CA ALA A 285 8.27 22.75 -1.81
C ALA A 285 7.59 23.73 -2.78
N ALA A 286 8.33 24.69 -3.35
CA ALA A 286 7.81 25.58 -4.39
C ALA A 286 7.61 24.84 -5.72
N LEU A 287 8.55 23.97 -6.08
CA LEU A 287 8.43 23.11 -7.25
C LEU A 287 7.28 22.10 -7.11
N ALA A 288 7.07 21.53 -5.91
CA ALA A 288 5.95 20.62 -5.64
C ALA A 288 4.60 21.27 -5.96
N ARG A 289 4.43 22.57 -5.68
CA ARG A 289 3.22 23.32 -6.06
C ARG A 289 3.09 23.48 -7.57
N GLU A 290 4.20 23.74 -8.28
CA GLU A 290 4.18 23.82 -9.73
C GLU A 290 3.82 22.47 -10.37
N HIS A 291 4.42 21.38 -9.91
CA HIS A 291 4.12 20.04 -10.39
C HIS A 291 2.68 19.62 -10.09
N ALA A 292 2.11 20.03 -8.95
CA ALA A 292 0.70 19.82 -8.65
C ALA A 292 -0.22 20.57 -9.63
N ARG A 293 0.11 21.83 -9.96
CA ARG A 293 -0.62 22.62 -10.96
C ARG A 293 -0.59 21.94 -12.33
N VAL A 294 0.57 21.43 -12.74
CA VAL A 294 0.74 20.69 -14.02
C VAL A 294 -0.07 19.40 -14.00
N PHE A 295 -0.02 18.63 -12.91
CA PHE A 295 -0.80 17.40 -12.75
C PHE A 295 -2.30 17.65 -12.87
N VAL A 296 -2.85 18.60 -12.11
CA VAL A 296 -4.29 18.92 -12.14
C VAL A 296 -4.70 19.45 -13.53
N GLY A 297 -3.85 20.26 -14.17
CA GLY A 297 -4.07 20.73 -15.53
C GLY A 297 -4.15 19.57 -16.52
N HIS A 298 -3.24 18.60 -16.43
CA HIS A 298 -3.25 17.38 -17.22
C HIS A 298 -4.55 16.56 -17.02
N CYS A 299 -4.98 16.38 -15.77
CA CYS A 299 -6.26 15.71 -15.48
C CYS A 299 -7.45 16.43 -16.11
N CYS A 300 -7.49 17.76 -16.03
CA CYS A 300 -8.53 18.56 -16.67
C CYS A 300 -8.54 18.40 -18.19
N GLU A 301 -7.38 18.50 -18.84
CA GLU A 301 -7.24 18.34 -20.29
C GLU A 301 -7.70 16.95 -20.75
N ARG A 302 -7.34 15.89 -20.01
CA ARG A 302 -7.77 14.51 -20.31
C ARG A 302 -9.28 14.34 -20.21
N LEU A 303 -9.89 14.81 -19.12
CA LEU A 303 -11.34 14.73 -18.91
C LEU A 303 -12.12 15.58 -19.92
N ASP A 304 -11.62 16.78 -20.25
CA ASP A 304 -12.23 17.65 -21.26
C ASP A 304 -12.17 17.01 -22.67
N ALA A 305 -11.02 16.43 -23.03
CA ALA A 305 -10.85 15.73 -24.30
C ALA A 305 -11.76 14.49 -24.39
N TYR A 306 -11.84 13.71 -23.32
CA TYR A 306 -12.75 12.57 -23.22
C TYR A 306 -14.21 13.01 -23.38
N THR A 307 -14.63 14.03 -22.65
CA THR A 307 -16.02 14.53 -22.69
C THR A 307 -16.37 15.07 -24.09
N ALA A 308 -15.44 15.76 -24.75
CA ALA A 308 -15.63 16.22 -26.13
C ALA A 308 -15.79 15.05 -27.12
N GLN A 309 -15.06 13.95 -26.92
CA GLN A 309 -15.09 12.75 -27.78
C GLN A 309 -16.30 11.85 -27.52
N ARG A 310 -16.59 11.54 -26.25
CA ARG A 310 -17.61 10.56 -25.83
C ARG A 310 -18.97 11.18 -25.50
N ARG A 311 -19.05 12.50 -25.32
CA ARG A 311 -20.28 13.24 -24.98
C ARG A 311 -20.90 12.80 -23.64
N ARG A 312 -20.05 12.42 -22.69
CA ARG A 312 -20.39 12.04 -21.31
C ARG A 312 -19.18 12.35 -20.40
N PRO A 313 -19.40 12.56 -19.09
CA PRO A 313 -18.30 12.72 -18.13
C PRO A 313 -17.47 11.43 -18.03
N GLY A 314 -16.18 11.59 -17.74
CA GLY A 314 -15.26 10.48 -17.45
C GLY A 314 -14.86 10.41 -15.98
N LEU A 315 -14.27 9.29 -15.57
CA LEU A 315 -13.63 9.12 -14.27
C LEU A 315 -12.13 8.92 -14.45
N LEU A 316 -11.31 9.88 -14.01
CA LEU A 316 -9.86 9.69 -13.97
C LEU A 316 -9.47 9.10 -12.61
N THR A 317 -9.13 7.81 -12.57
CA THR A 317 -8.61 7.16 -11.36
C THR A 317 -7.09 7.24 -11.34
N PHE A 318 -6.53 7.92 -10.35
CA PHE A 318 -5.10 8.05 -10.14
C PHE A 318 -4.72 7.33 -8.85
N ALA A 319 -3.96 6.24 -8.98
CA ALA A 319 -3.53 5.41 -7.86
C ALA A 319 -2.02 5.49 -7.64
N LEU A 320 -1.60 5.43 -6.37
CA LEU A 320 -0.19 5.42 -5.97
C LEU A 320 0.02 4.62 -4.68
N ASP A 321 1.20 4.05 -4.52
CA ASP A 321 1.66 3.55 -3.23
C ASP A 321 1.81 4.71 -2.25
N THR A 322 1.13 4.66 -1.12
CA THR A 322 1.11 5.74 -0.13
C THR A 322 2.52 6.07 0.34
N GLU A 323 3.38 5.05 0.46
CA GLU A 323 4.77 5.18 0.88
C GLU A 323 5.62 5.99 -0.11
N LEU A 324 5.16 6.18 -1.36
CA LEU A 324 5.77 7.16 -2.26
C LEU A 324 5.80 8.55 -1.63
N LEU A 325 4.74 8.94 -0.91
CA LEU A 325 4.54 10.27 -0.38
C LEU A 325 5.25 10.46 0.97
N GLY A 326 6.47 11.01 0.93
CA GLY A 326 7.27 11.34 2.10
C GLY A 326 8.46 10.41 2.33
N HIS A 327 8.37 9.15 1.88
CA HIS A 327 9.49 8.21 1.97
C HIS A 327 10.34 8.19 0.70
N TRP A 328 9.80 7.63 -0.40
CA TRP A 328 10.51 7.56 -1.69
C TRP A 328 10.63 8.93 -2.35
N TRP A 329 9.53 9.69 -2.34
CA TRP A 329 9.49 11.09 -2.76
C TRP A 329 9.17 11.97 -1.56
N TYR A 330 10.21 12.61 -1.00
CA TYR A 330 10.11 13.36 0.25
C TYR A 330 9.06 14.49 0.21
N GLU A 331 8.95 15.16 -0.94
CA GLU A 331 8.05 16.29 -1.15
C GLU A 331 6.65 15.86 -1.56
N GLY A 332 6.39 14.55 -1.68
CA GLY A 332 5.10 14.01 -2.09
C GLY A 332 3.93 14.50 -1.22
N GLN A 333 4.14 14.68 0.09
CA GLN A 333 3.13 15.26 0.99
C GLN A 333 2.82 16.73 0.66
N ALA A 334 3.85 17.51 0.32
CA ALA A 334 3.68 18.91 -0.09
C ALA A 334 3.02 19.02 -1.47
N TRP A 335 3.34 18.10 -2.38
CA TRP A 335 2.69 17.98 -3.68
C TRP A 335 1.22 17.61 -3.54
N LEU A 336 0.87 16.58 -2.76
CA LEU A 336 -0.52 16.15 -2.57
C LEU A 336 -1.39 17.29 -1.97
N ARG A 337 -0.86 18.01 -0.97
CA ARG A 337 -1.51 19.22 -0.44
C ARG A 337 -1.78 20.25 -1.53
N ALA A 338 -0.81 20.47 -2.41
CA ALA A 338 -0.97 21.39 -3.52
C ALA A 338 -1.94 20.86 -4.59
N VAL A 339 -2.03 19.54 -4.82
CA VAL A 339 -3.01 18.94 -5.72
C VAL A 339 -4.44 19.25 -5.24
N PHE A 340 -4.72 19.14 -3.95
CA PHE A 340 -6.04 19.51 -3.41
C PHE A 340 -6.37 20.98 -3.66
N ALA A 341 -5.43 21.88 -3.39
CA ALA A 341 -5.61 23.31 -3.63
C ALA A 341 -5.80 23.64 -5.13
N GLU A 342 -5.01 23.02 -5.99
CA GLU A 342 -5.05 23.20 -7.44
C GLU A 342 -6.32 22.61 -8.06
N ALA A 343 -6.81 21.46 -7.56
CA ALA A 343 -8.07 20.89 -8.02
C ALA A 343 -9.24 21.87 -7.80
N SER A 344 -9.31 22.47 -6.61
CA SER A 344 -10.28 23.54 -6.32
C SER A 344 -10.09 24.76 -7.22
N ALA A 345 -8.84 25.25 -7.35
CA ALA A 345 -8.52 26.44 -8.15
C ALA A 345 -8.83 26.28 -9.65
N GLN A 346 -8.64 25.07 -10.20
CA GLN A 346 -8.86 24.76 -11.61
C GLN A 346 -10.26 24.17 -11.88
N GLY A 347 -11.11 24.06 -10.85
CA GLY A 347 -12.47 23.54 -10.97
C GLY A 347 -12.54 22.06 -11.35
N LEU A 348 -11.53 21.28 -10.95
CA LEU A 348 -11.52 19.82 -11.05
C LEU A 348 -12.22 19.24 -9.82
N ARG A 349 -13.28 18.46 -10.04
CA ARG A 349 -13.96 17.76 -8.96
C ARG A 349 -13.09 16.59 -8.49
N LEU A 350 -12.82 16.55 -7.19
CA LEU A 350 -12.30 15.38 -6.50
C LEU A 350 -13.48 14.55 -5.98
N ALA A 351 -13.31 13.24 -5.94
CA ALA A 351 -14.27 12.29 -5.35
C ALA A 351 -13.54 11.04 -4.86
N THR A 352 -14.15 10.30 -3.95
CA THR A 352 -13.72 8.93 -3.69
C THR A 352 -14.07 8.05 -4.90
N VAL A 353 -13.44 6.89 -5.03
CA VAL A 353 -13.74 5.98 -6.14
C VAL A 353 -15.21 5.56 -6.11
N SER A 354 -15.74 5.17 -4.93
CA SER A 354 -17.13 4.76 -4.80
C SER A 354 -18.12 5.88 -5.17
N GLU A 355 -17.88 7.11 -4.72
CA GLU A 355 -18.69 8.28 -5.13
C GLU A 355 -18.63 8.49 -6.65
N ALA A 356 -17.45 8.36 -7.24
CA ALA A 356 -17.25 8.66 -8.65
C ALA A 356 -17.89 7.61 -9.58
N VAL A 357 -17.87 6.32 -9.22
CA VAL A 357 -18.48 5.26 -10.03
C VAL A 357 -20.00 5.27 -9.99
N GLU A 358 -20.62 5.84 -8.94
CA GLU A 358 -22.07 6.06 -8.89
C GLU A 358 -22.54 7.17 -9.86
N GLU A 359 -21.66 8.11 -10.17
CA GLU A 359 -21.99 9.26 -11.04
C GLU A 359 -21.67 9.02 -12.52
N VAL A 360 -20.72 8.13 -12.80
CA VAL A 360 -20.28 7.81 -14.16
C VAL A 360 -20.79 6.42 -14.55
N GLU A 361 -21.85 6.39 -15.35
CA GLU A 361 -22.50 5.14 -15.81
C GLU A 361 -21.47 4.15 -16.38
N PRO A 362 -21.26 2.97 -15.75
CA PRO A 362 -20.23 2.05 -16.21
C PRO A 362 -20.56 1.48 -17.59
N VAL A 363 -19.51 1.11 -18.33
CA VAL A 363 -19.65 0.44 -19.62
C VAL A 363 -19.50 -1.08 -19.44
N GLU A 364 -20.22 -1.86 -20.24
CA GLU A 364 -19.97 -3.31 -20.30
C GLU A 364 -18.79 -3.59 -21.23
N ARG A 365 -17.74 -4.23 -20.71
CA ARG A 365 -16.56 -4.64 -21.45
C ARG A 365 -15.89 -5.86 -20.81
N GLU A 366 -15.31 -6.73 -21.62
CA GLU A 366 -14.44 -7.79 -21.11
C GLU A 366 -13.13 -7.19 -20.57
N LEU A 367 -12.70 -7.70 -19.42
CA LEU A 367 -11.44 -7.35 -18.78
C LEU A 367 -10.44 -8.48 -19.03
N GLU A 368 -9.19 -8.14 -19.29
CA GLU A 368 -8.12 -9.12 -19.52
C GLU A 368 -7.23 -9.28 -18.29
N ALA A 369 -6.52 -10.41 -18.22
CA ALA A 369 -5.56 -10.64 -17.15
C ALA A 369 -4.47 -9.57 -17.14
N SER A 370 -4.16 -9.04 -15.96
CA SER A 370 -3.27 -7.89 -15.80
C SER A 370 -2.73 -7.79 -14.39
N SER A 371 -1.67 -7.01 -14.22
CA SER A 371 -1.31 -6.38 -12.96
C SER A 371 -0.89 -4.93 -13.22
N TRP A 372 -0.78 -4.12 -12.18
CA TRP A 372 -0.19 -2.79 -12.30
C TRP A 372 1.35 -2.78 -12.27
N GLY A 373 1.98 -3.96 -12.07
CA GLY A 373 3.41 -4.14 -11.94
C GLY A 373 4.19 -4.01 -13.26
N ALA A 374 5.42 -4.51 -13.27
CA ALA A 374 6.24 -4.55 -14.48
C ALA A 374 5.54 -5.32 -15.61
N HIS A 375 5.73 -4.88 -16.85
CA HIS A 375 5.13 -5.48 -18.06
C HIS A 375 3.59 -5.55 -18.11
N LYS A 376 2.90 -5.08 -17.06
CA LYS A 376 1.44 -5.12 -16.89
C LYS A 376 0.86 -6.53 -16.87
N ASP A 377 1.66 -7.50 -16.44
CA ASP A 377 1.30 -8.91 -16.33
C ASP A 377 1.73 -9.49 -14.96
N LEU A 378 1.63 -10.81 -14.79
CA LEU A 378 1.94 -11.48 -13.52
C LEU A 378 3.42 -11.91 -13.40
N SER A 379 4.29 -11.57 -14.35
CA SER A 379 5.66 -12.11 -14.44
C SER A 379 6.58 -11.73 -13.27
N THR A 380 6.28 -10.64 -12.54
CA THR A 380 6.99 -10.29 -11.30
C THR A 380 6.85 -11.37 -10.22
N TRP A 381 5.73 -12.09 -10.20
CA TRP A 381 5.40 -13.09 -9.18
C TRP A 381 5.26 -14.52 -9.73
N ASP A 382 5.19 -14.67 -11.05
CA ASP A 382 5.15 -15.94 -11.76
C ASP A 382 6.27 -16.01 -12.80
N SER A 383 7.47 -16.39 -12.34
CA SER A 383 8.65 -16.57 -13.19
C SER A 383 9.58 -17.64 -12.63
N PRO A 384 10.54 -18.16 -13.43
CA PRO A 384 11.54 -19.12 -12.95
C PRO A 384 12.33 -18.65 -11.73
N ARG A 385 12.52 -17.33 -11.55
CA ARG A 385 13.28 -16.76 -10.43
C ARG A 385 12.59 -17.00 -9.08
N VAL A 386 11.27 -16.85 -9.04
CA VAL A 386 10.47 -16.94 -7.80
C VAL A 386 9.65 -18.23 -7.72
N ALA A 387 9.87 -19.15 -8.66
CA ALA A 387 9.10 -20.39 -8.79
C ALA A 387 9.10 -21.23 -7.49
N GLU A 388 10.25 -21.34 -6.82
CA GLU A 388 10.35 -22.10 -5.56
C GLU A 388 9.49 -21.47 -4.45
N MET A 389 9.46 -20.15 -4.32
CA MET A 389 8.58 -19.45 -3.37
C MET A 389 7.11 -19.70 -3.71
N ALA A 390 6.74 -19.58 -4.99
CA ALA A 390 5.37 -19.78 -5.45
C ALA A 390 4.90 -21.23 -5.22
N PHE A 391 5.73 -22.23 -5.53
CA PHE A 391 5.41 -23.64 -5.30
C PHE A 391 5.38 -23.99 -3.81
N ALA A 392 6.25 -23.40 -2.99
CA ALA A 392 6.20 -23.57 -1.54
C ALA A 392 4.87 -23.07 -0.95
N ALA A 393 4.44 -21.86 -1.33
CA ALA A 393 3.16 -21.30 -0.89
C ALA A 393 1.96 -22.14 -1.34
N ARG A 394 1.89 -22.51 -2.62
CA ARG A 394 0.82 -23.37 -3.17
C ARG A 394 0.79 -24.75 -2.53
N GLY A 395 1.97 -25.35 -2.29
CA GLY A 395 2.09 -26.65 -1.62
C GLY A 395 1.70 -26.60 -0.14
N ALA A 396 2.00 -25.50 0.56
CA ALA A 396 1.49 -25.27 1.91
C ALA A 396 -0.04 -25.13 1.91
N GLU A 397 -0.59 -24.32 1.00
CA GLU A 397 -2.03 -24.09 0.87
C GLU A 397 -2.83 -25.39 0.71
N LEU A 398 -2.44 -26.24 -0.25
CA LEU A 398 -3.13 -27.51 -0.50
C LEU A 398 -3.07 -28.45 0.73
N ARG A 399 -1.97 -28.42 1.49
CA ARG A 399 -1.84 -29.19 2.74
C ARG A 399 -2.72 -28.63 3.84
N THR A 400 -2.83 -27.30 3.97
CA THR A 400 -3.74 -26.65 4.94
C THR A 400 -5.20 -27.00 4.62
N VAL A 401 -5.61 -26.92 3.35
CA VAL A 401 -6.97 -27.28 2.92
C VAL A 401 -7.26 -28.76 3.19
N ALA A 402 -6.33 -29.66 2.86
CA ALA A 402 -6.48 -31.09 3.15
C ALA A 402 -6.57 -31.37 4.66
N ALA A 403 -5.76 -30.68 5.47
CA ALA A 403 -5.79 -30.81 6.92
C ALA A 403 -7.12 -30.30 7.51
N ALA A 404 -7.64 -29.17 7.03
CA ALA A 404 -8.93 -28.64 7.42
C ALA A 404 -10.04 -29.65 7.12
N ALA A 405 -10.09 -30.19 5.90
CA ALA A 405 -11.08 -31.17 5.47
C ALA A 405 -11.04 -32.47 6.30
N ALA A 406 -9.86 -32.88 6.80
CA ALA A 406 -9.69 -34.10 7.59
C ALA A 406 -9.95 -33.92 9.09
N GLY A 407 -9.56 -32.78 9.66
CA GLY A 407 -9.47 -32.56 11.10
C GLY A 407 -10.44 -31.53 11.69
N GLY A 408 -11.15 -30.77 10.86
CA GLY A 408 -11.99 -29.66 11.33
C GLY A 408 -11.19 -28.53 11.97
N ASP A 409 -11.88 -27.66 12.72
CA ASP A 409 -11.27 -26.48 13.35
C ASP A 409 -10.44 -26.83 14.60
N SER A 410 -9.27 -26.21 14.74
CA SER A 410 -8.37 -26.37 15.89
C SER A 410 -7.33 -25.24 15.96
N ASP A 411 -6.74 -25.03 17.14
CA ASP A 411 -5.67 -24.03 17.33
C ASP A 411 -4.45 -24.28 16.43
N ALA A 412 -4.12 -25.55 16.19
CA ALA A 412 -3.03 -25.96 15.32
C ALA A 412 -3.34 -25.62 13.84
N LEU A 413 -4.58 -25.86 13.38
CA LEU A 413 -5.01 -25.47 12.04
C LEU A 413 -5.04 -23.95 11.89
N ALA A 414 -5.59 -23.22 12.88
CA ALA A 414 -5.60 -21.77 12.87
C ALA A 414 -4.16 -21.20 12.86
N ARG A 415 -3.23 -21.84 13.57
CA ARG A 415 -1.81 -21.49 13.54
C ARG A 415 -1.20 -21.72 12.16
N ALA A 416 -1.43 -22.88 11.54
CA ALA A 416 -0.98 -23.17 10.18
C ALA A 416 -1.57 -22.18 9.17
N ALA A 417 -2.87 -21.88 9.25
CA ALA A 417 -3.54 -20.95 8.36
C ALA A 417 -2.99 -19.52 8.47
N ARG A 418 -2.64 -19.04 9.67
CA ARG A 418 -1.95 -17.73 9.83
C ARG A 418 -0.55 -17.71 9.22
N GLU A 419 0.21 -18.79 9.39
CA GLU A 419 1.53 -18.91 8.73
C GLU A 419 1.40 -19.01 7.21
N LEU A 420 0.36 -19.69 6.71
CA LEU A 420 0.03 -19.72 5.29
C LEU A 420 -0.27 -18.31 4.74
N LEU A 421 -1.08 -17.52 5.44
CA LEU A 421 -1.34 -16.13 5.04
C LEU A 421 -0.02 -15.35 4.93
N ALA A 422 0.83 -15.39 5.96
CA ALA A 422 2.13 -14.72 5.91
C ALA A 422 3.02 -15.21 4.76
N LEU A 423 3.01 -16.51 4.48
CA LEU A 423 3.76 -17.14 3.38
C LEU A 423 3.25 -16.71 1.99
N GLN A 424 1.95 -16.42 1.86
CA GLN A 424 1.31 -16.04 0.60
C GLN A 424 1.45 -14.56 0.22
N SER A 425 2.08 -13.74 1.06
CA SER A 425 2.30 -12.31 0.78
C SER A 425 3.06 -12.11 -0.55
N SER A 426 2.58 -11.17 -1.38
CA SER A 426 3.19 -10.86 -2.68
C SER A 426 4.59 -10.29 -2.56
N ASP A 427 4.88 -9.68 -1.41
CA ASP A 427 6.11 -8.95 -1.12
C ASP A 427 7.36 -9.81 -1.27
N TRP A 428 7.28 -11.10 -0.92
CA TRP A 428 8.47 -11.97 -0.96
C TRP A 428 8.97 -12.16 -2.38
N ALA A 429 8.07 -12.49 -3.31
CA ALA A 429 8.41 -12.61 -4.72
C ALA A 429 8.72 -11.24 -5.34
N PHE A 430 8.05 -10.16 -4.93
CA PHE A 430 8.36 -8.81 -5.40
C PHE A 430 9.78 -8.36 -5.01
N GLN A 431 10.17 -8.56 -3.75
CA GLN A 431 11.49 -8.20 -3.23
C GLN A 431 12.59 -9.06 -3.84
N GLU A 432 12.34 -10.35 -4.06
CA GLU A 432 13.29 -11.24 -4.73
C GLU A 432 13.49 -10.84 -6.20
N THR A 433 12.41 -10.60 -6.93
CA THR A 433 12.46 -10.19 -8.35
C THR A 433 13.24 -8.88 -8.55
N ASN A 434 13.06 -7.92 -7.63
CA ASN A 434 13.68 -6.60 -7.72
C ASN A 434 14.95 -6.44 -6.88
N GLU A 435 15.44 -7.51 -6.25
CA GLU A 435 16.68 -7.53 -5.44
C GLU A 435 16.71 -6.47 -4.32
N LEU A 436 15.57 -6.25 -3.65
CA LEU A 436 15.39 -5.13 -2.74
C LEU A 436 15.93 -5.37 -1.33
N ALA A 437 15.97 -6.62 -0.87
CA ALA A 437 16.20 -6.96 0.53
C ALA A 437 17.14 -8.16 0.76
N ALA A 438 18.10 -8.37 -0.14
CA ALA A 438 19.07 -9.47 -0.05
C ALA A 438 18.39 -10.83 0.23
N ASP A 439 18.84 -11.57 1.25
CA ASP A 439 18.31 -12.88 1.66
C ASP A 439 17.08 -12.81 2.57
N TYR A 440 16.60 -11.60 2.89
CA TYR A 440 15.44 -11.39 3.75
C TYR A 440 14.18 -12.12 3.25
N PRO A 441 13.71 -11.96 1.99
CA PRO A 441 12.50 -12.63 1.51
C PRO A 441 12.60 -14.16 1.56
N GLU A 442 13.74 -14.73 1.15
CA GLU A 442 13.98 -16.19 1.25
C GLU A 442 13.93 -16.67 2.71
N GLY A 443 14.56 -15.94 3.62
CA GLY A 443 14.53 -16.23 5.05
C GLY A 443 13.12 -16.18 5.64
N ARG A 444 12.29 -15.23 5.19
CA ARG A 444 10.88 -15.10 5.60
C ARG A 444 10.04 -16.26 5.11
N VAL A 445 10.13 -16.60 3.82
CA VAL A 445 9.45 -17.76 3.23
C VAL A 445 9.83 -19.05 3.96
N ALA A 446 11.12 -19.28 4.17
CA ALA A 446 11.61 -20.48 4.86
C ALA A 446 11.12 -20.57 6.32
N ALA A 447 11.14 -19.44 7.05
CA ALA A 447 10.67 -19.40 8.44
C ALA A 447 9.16 -19.65 8.57
N HIS A 448 8.34 -19.01 7.73
CA HIS A 448 6.89 -19.22 7.73
C HIS A 448 6.52 -20.64 7.30
N LEU A 449 7.19 -21.20 6.29
CA LEU A 449 6.98 -22.58 5.87
C LEU A 449 7.34 -23.58 6.98
N ALA A 450 8.46 -23.40 7.66
CA ALA A 450 8.86 -24.26 8.77
C ALA A 450 7.87 -24.19 9.94
N ALA A 451 7.39 -22.98 10.28
CA ALA A 451 6.39 -22.79 11.32
C ALA A 451 5.01 -23.38 10.94
N HIS A 452 4.61 -23.23 9.68
CA HIS A 452 3.43 -23.86 9.11
C HIS A 452 3.51 -25.39 9.22
N ASP A 453 4.63 -25.98 8.82
CA ASP A 453 4.83 -27.43 8.84
C ASP A 453 4.81 -28.00 10.26
N ALA A 454 5.43 -27.29 11.21
CA ALA A 454 5.34 -27.64 12.63
C ALA A 454 3.90 -27.59 13.17
N ALA A 455 3.12 -26.57 12.77
CA ALA A 455 1.72 -26.44 13.18
C ALA A 455 0.84 -27.56 12.59
N LEU A 456 1.04 -27.94 11.34
CA LEU A 456 0.35 -29.10 10.76
C LEU A 456 0.79 -30.43 11.40
N GLY A 457 2.07 -30.57 11.76
CA GLY A 457 2.57 -31.74 12.48
C GLY A 457 1.83 -31.96 13.81
N ALA A 458 1.60 -30.88 14.55
CA ALA A 458 0.90 -30.89 15.84
C ALA A 458 -0.56 -31.41 15.76
N LEU A 459 -1.20 -31.36 14.59
CA LEU A 459 -2.51 -31.98 14.37
C LEU A 459 -2.46 -33.51 14.48
N THR A 460 -1.32 -34.12 14.14
CA THR A 460 -1.19 -35.57 14.00
C THR A 460 -0.61 -36.25 15.24
N ASP A 461 0.31 -35.60 15.95
CA ASP A 461 1.04 -36.18 17.08
C ASP A 461 0.62 -35.62 18.45
N SER A 462 -0.38 -34.73 18.49
CA SER A 462 -0.82 -34.01 19.71
C SER A 462 0.32 -33.26 20.43
N SER A 463 1.39 -32.90 19.71
CA SER A 463 2.44 -32.05 20.26
C SER A 463 1.90 -30.66 20.60
N ALA A 464 2.58 -29.96 21.52
CA ALA A 464 2.19 -28.60 21.85
C ALA A 464 2.33 -27.70 20.61
N VAL A 465 1.26 -26.99 20.25
CA VAL A 465 1.31 -25.98 19.19
C VAL A 465 2.41 -24.98 19.55
N PRO A 466 3.40 -24.74 18.67
CA PRO A 466 4.44 -23.75 18.94
C PRO A 466 3.79 -22.40 19.27
N VAL A 467 4.18 -21.81 20.41
CA VAL A 467 3.66 -20.50 20.85
C VAL A 467 3.83 -19.51 19.70
N PRO A 468 2.79 -18.72 19.35
CA PRO A 468 2.89 -17.85 18.19
C PRO A 468 4.04 -16.84 18.35
N ALA A 469 5.00 -16.89 17.42
CA ALA A 469 5.90 -15.77 17.17
C ALA A 469 5.19 -14.66 16.35
N LEU A 470 4.14 -15.05 15.60
CA LEU A 470 3.21 -14.13 14.97
C LEU A 470 2.38 -13.48 16.07
N ARG A 471 2.56 -12.19 16.28
CA ARG A 471 1.96 -11.40 17.35
C ARG A 471 0.47 -11.18 17.04
N SER A 472 0.16 -10.09 16.35
CA SER A 472 -1.20 -9.69 16.02
C SER A 472 -1.59 -10.00 14.58
N LEU A 473 -0.90 -10.90 13.87
CA LEU A 473 -1.21 -11.19 12.46
C LEU A 473 -2.53 -11.96 12.32
N ALA A 474 -3.41 -11.46 11.45
CA ALA A 474 -4.69 -12.04 11.08
C ALA A 474 -5.52 -12.50 12.30
N PRO A 475 -5.85 -11.58 13.23
CA PRO A 475 -6.58 -11.90 14.45
C PRO A 475 -8.02 -12.36 14.16
N ASP A 476 -8.61 -11.94 13.05
CA ASP A 476 -9.97 -12.31 12.59
C ASP A 476 -9.99 -13.51 11.66
N LEU A 477 -8.85 -14.20 11.50
CA LEU A 477 -8.81 -15.41 10.70
C LEU A 477 -9.79 -16.44 11.27
N THR A 478 -10.63 -16.97 10.38
CA THR A 478 -11.49 -18.11 10.63
C THR A 478 -11.13 -19.26 9.68
N THR A 479 -10.93 -20.45 10.23
CA THR A 479 -10.68 -21.67 9.45
C THR A 479 -11.96 -22.14 8.75
N ALA A 480 -13.13 -21.60 9.09
CA ALA A 480 -14.39 -21.92 8.42
C ALA A 480 -14.35 -21.61 6.91
N SER A 481 -13.60 -20.59 6.49
CA SER A 481 -13.43 -20.24 5.07
C SER A 481 -12.73 -21.34 4.27
N LEU A 482 -11.90 -22.16 4.92
CA LEU A 482 -11.23 -23.33 4.33
C LEU A 482 -12.17 -24.54 4.19
N LEU A 483 -13.28 -24.55 4.94
CA LEU A 483 -14.25 -25.65 4.99
C LEU A 483 -15.53 -25.36 4.21
N ALA A 484 -15.75 -24.10 3.85
CA ALA A 484 -16.87 -23.70 3.01
C ALA A 484 -16.80 -24.43 1.65
N PRO A 485 -17.92 -24.96 1.15
CA PRO A 485 -17.96 -25.70 -0.12
C PRO A 485 -17.60 -24.84 -1.33
#